data_AF-A0A9W6MWP5-F1
#
_entry.id   AF-A0A9W6MWP5-F1
#
_cell.length_a   1.000
_cell.length_b   1.000
_cell.length_c   1.000
_cell.angle_alpha   90.00
_cell.angle_beta   90.00
_cell.angle_gamma   90.00
#
_symmetry.space_group_name_H-M   'P 1'
#
loop_
_entity.id
_entity.type
_entity.pdbx_description
1 polymer ?
#
loop_
_entity_poly.entity_id
_entity_poly.type
_entity_poly.pdbx_seq_one_letter_code
_entity_poly.pdbx_strand_id
1 'polypeptide(L)'
;MLAPPLLHIEAIDRAELNRLLTQWGHRMGPHTRPSYAIEAHHAMFVHGEPVAVTAAGETVRERVGSTSILRVDCVELVRLCAARRDLCRPVLRLWREVLFPAIATVHRRAVAVSYQDEALHTGDLYRFDGWALLARAGGGGRDNRTGRQGRRMKVWGWPPADALSLAAPDTQGCS
;
A
#
# COMPACT_ATOMS: atom_id res chain seq x y z
N MET A 1 -20.40 9.14 30.72
CA MET A 1 -20.57 7.81 30.12
C MET A 1 -19.48 7.64 29.08
N LEU A 2 -18.62 6.63 29.20
CA LEU A 2 -17.63 6.31 28.15
C LEU A 2 -18.33 5.40 27.14
N ALA A 3 -18.31 5.78 25.87
CA ALA A 3 -18.77 4.93 24.77
C ALA A 3 -17.56 4.19 24.18
N PRO A 4 -17.71 2.94 23.72
CA PRO A 4 -16.70 2.28 22.90
C PRO A 4 -16.28 3.16 21.71
N PRO A 5 -15.06 3.00 21.16
CA PRO A 5 -14.63 3.76 20.00
C PRO A 5 -15.62 3.58 18.85
N LEU A 6 -16.20 4.69 18.37
CA LEU A 6 -17.08 4.67 17.20
C LEU A 6 -16.32 4.27 15.94
N LEU A 7 -15.04 4.66 15.87
CA LEU A 7 -14.09 4.32 14.82
C LEU A 7 -12.71 4.11 15.44
N HIS A 8 -12.04 3.03 15.04
CA HIS A 8 -10.63 2.82 15.35
C HIS A 8 -9.95 2.02 14.23
N ILE A 9 -8.61 2.02 14.25
CA ILE A 9 -7.79 1.19 13.38
C ILE A 9 -6.86 0.39 14.28
N GLU A 10 -6.75 -0.91 14.02
CA GLU A 10 -5.83 -1.79 14.75
C GLU A 10 -5.15 -2.77 13.80
N ALA A 11 -4.04 -3.33 14.28
CA ALA A 11 -3.35 -4.40 13.58
C ALA A 11 -4.20 -5.68 13.62
N ILE A 12 -4.22 -6.41 12.51
CA ILE A 12 -4.87 -7.71 12.42
C ILE A 12 -3.86 -8.75 11.92
N ASP A 13 -4.13 -10.02 12.19
CA ASP A 13 -3.32 -11.09 11.62
C ASP A 13 -3.68 -11.36 10.14
N ARG A 14 -2.87 -12.21 9.50
CA ARG A 14 -3.07 -12.61 8.11
C ARG A 14 -4.33 -13.44 7.90
N ALA A 15 -4.72 -14.25 8.90
CA ALA A 15 -5.91 -15.10 8.78
C ALA A 15 -7.16 -14.23 8.69
N GLU A 16 -7.27 -13.23 9.55
CA GLU A 16 -8.35 -12.26 9.57
C GLU A 16 -8.34 -11.37 8.31
N LEU A 17 -7.17 -10.90 7.88
CA LEU A 17 -7.04 -10.19 6.60
C LEU A 17 -7.62 -11.03 5.45
N ASN A 18 -7.24 -12.30 5.35
CA ASN A 18 -7.67 -13.18 4.26
C ASN A 18 -9.16 -13.52 4.33
N ARG A 19 -9.71 -13.66 5.54
CA ARG A 19 -11.15 -13.80 5.76
C ARG A 19 -11.90 -12.59 5.18
N LEU A 20 -11.48 -11.37 5.53
CA LEU A 20 -12.11 -10.12 5.09
C LEU A 20 -11.95 -9.88 3.58
N LEU A 21 -10.76 -10.12 3.01
CA LEU A 21 -10.53 -10.01 1.57
C LEU A 21 -11.44 -10.96 0.77
N THR A 22 -11.66 -12.17 1.28
CA THR A 22 -12.52 -13.16 0.63
C THR A 22 -14.00 -12.77 0.79
N GLN A 23 -14.41 -12.40 2.01
CA GLN A 23 -15.77 -11.97 2.33
C GLN A 23 -16.21 -10.78 1.48
N TRP A 24 -15.33 -9.80 1.25
CA TRP A 24 -15.63 -8.61 0.47
C TRP A 24 -15.32 -8.75 -1.03
N GLY A 25 -14.94 -9.94 -1.49
CA GLY A 25 -14.72 -10.22 -2.92
C GLY A 25 -13.55 -9.46 -3.52
N HIS A 26 -12.44 -9.30 -2.80
CA HIS A 26 -11.25 -8.65 -3.33
C HIS A 26 -10.77 -9.37 -4.60
N ARG A 27 -10.56 -8.62 -5.69
CA ARG A 27 -10.31 -9.18 -7.04
C ARG A 27 -9.05 -10.03 -7.17
N MET A 28 -8.06 -9.82 -6.30
CA MET A 28 -6.84 -10.64 -6.26
C MET A 28 -6.94 -11.80 -5.26
N GLY A 29 -8.10 -12.00 -4.64
CA GLY A 29 -8.34 -13.01 -3.62
C GLY A 29 -7.50 -12.78 -2.35
N PRO A 30 -7.32 -13.84 -1.54
CA PRO A 30 -6.53 -13.78 -0.32
C PRO A 30 -5.07 -13.41 -0.59
N HIS A 31 -4.42 -12.81 0.41
CA HIS A 31 -3.00 -12.52 0.44
C HIS A 31 -2.20 -13.80 0.78
N THR A 32 -1.59 -14.38 -0.26
CA THR A 32 -0.79 -15.62 -0.19
C THR A 32 0.69 -15.39 -0.50
N ARG A 33 1.15 -14.14 -0.59
CA ARG A 33 2.58 -13.87 -0.81
C ARG A 33 3.39 -14.30 0.41
N PRO A 34 4.61 -14.82 0.24
CA PRO A 34 5.52 -15.04 1.35
C PRO A 34 5.71 -13.75 2.16
N SER A 35 5.79 -13.86 3.48
CA SER A 35 6.24 -12.77 4.35
C SER A 35 7.72 -12.53 4.11
N TYR A 36 8.10 -11.27 3.92
CA TYR A 36 9.50 -10.85 3.93
C TYR A 36 9.81 -10.10 5.23
N ALA A 37 10.71 -9.12 5.22
CA ALA A 37 11.06 -8.36 6.43
C ALA A 37 9.94 -7.43 6.92
N ILE A 38 8.92 -7.20 6.10
CA ILE A 38 7.75 -6.37 6.44
C ILE A 38 6.48 -7.17 6.20
N GLU A 39 5.66 -7.25 7.24
CA GLU A 39 4.28 -7.71 7.18
C GLU A 39 3.46 -6.87 8.16
N ALA A 40 2.60 -6.00 7.64
CA ALA A 40 1.79 -5.10 8.46
C ALA A 40 0.37 -5.00 7.89
N HIS A 41 -0.60 -5.61 8.59
CA HIS A 41 -2.00 -5.60 8.20
C HIS A 41 -2.82 -4.86 9.23
N HIS A 42 -3.75 -4.03 8.76
CA HIS A 42 -4.62 -3.26 9.64
C HIS A 42 -6.06 -3.31 9.16
N ALA A 43 -7.00 -3.36 10.08
CA ALA A 43 -8.41 -3.15 9.83
C ALA A 43 -8.88 -1.83 10.42
N MET A 44 -9.78 -1.15 9.71
CA MET A 44 -10.56 -0.04 10.23
C MET A 44 -11.92 -0.59 10.67
N PHE A 45 -12.29 -0.29 11.91
CA PHE A 45 -13.53 -0.73 12.52
C PHE A 45 -14.47 0.45 12.71
N VAL A 46 -15.78 0.21 12.54
CA VAL A 46 -16.85 1.15 12.86
C VAL A 46 -17.87 0.41 13.71
N HIS A 47 -18.15 0.92 14.91
CA HIS A 47 -19.02 0.25 15.89
C HIS A 47 -18.64 -1.23 16.16
N GLY A 48 -17.34 -1.54 16.19
CA GLY A 48 -16.82 -2.89 16.43
C GLY A 48 -16.82 -3.81 15.20
N GLU A 49 -17.35 -3.36 14.06
CA GLU A 49 -17.35 -4.15 12.82
C GLU A 49 -16.22 -3.71 11.88
N PRO A 50 -15.45 -4.64 11.28
CA PRO A 50 -14.43 -4.28 10.31
C PRO A 50 -15.11 -3.77 9.03
N VAL A 51 -14.66 -2.62 8.55
CA VAL A 51 -15.23 -1.98 7.34
C VAL A 51 -14.21 -1.74 6.24
N ALA A 52 -12.92 -1.78 6.56
CA ALA A 52 -11.84 -1.73 5.58
C ALA A 52 -10.58 -2.43 6.09
N VAL A 53 -9.73 -2.89 5.18
CA VAL A 53 -8.44 -3.51 5.47
C VAL A 53 -7.35 -2.98 4.55
N THR A 54 -6.14 -2.93 5.10
CA THR A 54 -4.90 -2.68 4.36
C THR A 54 -3.91 -3.78 4.67
N ALA A 55 -3.11 -4.16 3.67
CA ALA A 55 -1.97 -5.04 3.84
C ALA A 55 -0.75 -4.38 3.25
N ALA A 56 0.30 -4.24 4.06
CA ALA A 56 1.58 -3.70 3.67
C ALA A 56 2.68 -4.76 3.80
N GLY A 57 3.67 -4.71 2.91
CA GLY A 57 4.79 -5.63 2.90
C GLY A 57 5.92 -5.15 2.01
N GLU A 58 6.90 -6.02 1.75
CA GLU A 58 7.99 -5.70 0.82
C GLU A 58 7.62 -6.03 -0.62
N THR A 59 8.21 -5.28 -1.56
CA THR A 59 8.09 -5.61 -2.97
C THR A 59 8.78 -6.94 -3.27
N VAL A 60 8.19 -7.75 -4.16
CA VAL A 60 8.82 -9.02 -4.55
C VAL A 60 10.12 -8.77 -5.33
N ARG A 61 10.15 -7.71 -6.14
CA ARG A 61 11.32 -7.33 -6.94
C ARG A 61 12.22 -6.40 -6.16
N GLU A 62 13.53 -6.49 -6.43
CA GLU A 62 14.55 -5.60 -5.87
C GLU A 62 14.32 -4.14 -6.24
N ARG A 63 13.81 -3.88 -7.45
CA ARG A 63 13.53 -2.53 -7.96
C ARG A 63 12.04 -2.33 -8.20
N VAL A 64 11.54 -1.16 -7.82
CA VAL A 64 10.13 -0.80 -7.98
C VAL A 64 9.86 -0.41 -9.43
N GLY A 65 9.11 -1.25 -10.16
CA GLY A 65 8.82 -1.03 -11.58
C GLY A 65 10.08 -0.77 -12.40
N SER A 66 10.07 0.31 -13.19
CA SER A 66 11.23 0.82 -13.95
C SER A 66 11.89 2.04 -13.27
N THR A 67 11.67 2.23 -11.96
CA THR A 67 12.14 3.41 -11.21
C THR A 67 13.52 3.20 -10.59
N SER A 68 14.13 4.26 -10.06
CA SER A 68 15.36 4.17 -9.27
C SER A 68 15.16 3.58 -7.86
N ILE A 69 13.92 3.48 -7.37
CA ILE A 69 13.58 3.08 -6.00
C ILE A 69 13.84 1.58 -5.79
N LEU A 70 14.56 1.26 -4.72
CA LEU A 70 14.84 -0.11 -4.32
C LEU A 70 13.82 -0.60 -3.29
N ARG A 71 13.66 -1.93 -3.22
CA ARG A 71 12.83 -2.62 -2.23
C ARG A 71 13.19 -2.20 -0.80
N VAL A 72 14.48 -2.05 -0.53
CA VAL A 72 15.01 -1.71 0.79
C VAL A 72 14.65 -0.29 1.23
N ASP A 73 14.20 0.56 0.31
CA ASP A 73 13.83 1.95 0.59
C ASP A 73 12.30 2.13 0.72
N CYS A 74 11.52 1.08 0.43
CA CYS A 74 10.07 1.21 0.30
C CYS A 74 9.24 0.18 1.09
N VAL A 75 7.96 0.54 1.26
CA VAL A 75 6.87 -0.31 1.76
C VAL A 75 5.83 -0.41 0.65
N GLU A 76 5.48 -1.63 0.22
CA GLU A 76 4.39 -1.87 -0.72
C GLU A 76 3.04 -1.91 0.02
N LEU A 77 2.09 -1.07 -0.36
CA LEU A 77 0.67 -1.28 -0.03
C LEU A 77 0.12 -2.37 -0.97
N VAL A 78 0.17 -3.62 -0.50
CA VAL A 78 -0.13 -4.83 -1.29
C VAL A 78 -1.63 -5.04 -1.48
N ARG A 79 -2.43 -4.71 -0.47
CA ARG A 79 -3.90 -4.82 -0.51
C ARG A 79 -4.55 -3.60 0.12
N LEU A 80 -5.66 -3.21 -0.48
CA LEU A 80 -6.61 -2.24 0.04
C LEU A 80 -8.00 -2.72 -0.36
N CYS A 81 -8.83 -3.01 0.64
CA CYS A 81 -10.19 -3.49 0.42
C CYS A 81 -11.12 -2.92 1.47
N ALA A 82 -12.40 -2.78 1.13
CA ALA A 82 -13.41 -2.32 2.06
C ALA A 82 -14.75 -2.99 1.78
N ALA A 83 -15.54 -3.16 2.84
CA ALA A 83 -16.91 -3.67 2.76
C ALA A 83 -17.79 -2.80 1.85
N ARG A 84 -17.48 -1.51 1.75
CA ARG A 84 -18.09 -0.55 0.83
C ARG A 84 -17.01 0.23 0.09
N ARG A 85 -17.20 0.41 -1.22
CA ARG A 85 -16.18 0.99 -2.12
C ARG A 85 -15.78 2.43 -1.75
N ASP A 86 -16.70 3.21 -1.22
CA ASP A 86 -16.49 4.60 -0.79
C ASP A 86 -15.50 4.72 0.38
N LEU A 87 -15.31 3.67 1.17
CA LEU A 87 -14.39 3.65 2.30
C LEU A 87 -12.91 3.43 1.90
N CYS A 88 -12.64 2.99 0.67
CA CYS A 88 -11.26 2.78 0.21
C CYS A 88 -10.44 4.08 0.21
N ARG A 89 -11.04 5.24 -0.09
CA ARG A 89 -10.33 6.52 -0.09
C ARG A 89 -10.02 7.00 1.33
N PRO A 90 -11.00 7.08 2.27
CA PRO A 90 -10.71 7.40 3.66
C PRO A 90 -9.63 6.52 4.29
N VAL A 91 -9.71 5.20 4.12
CA VAL A 91 -8.72 4.29 4.71
C VAL A 91 -7.35 4.40 4.04
N LEU A 92 -7.28 4.67 2.72
CA LEU A 92 -6.01 4.95 2.04
C LEU A 92 -5.35 6.20 2.61
N ARG A 93 -6.15 7.25 2.86
CA ARG A 93 -5.65 8.50 3.44
C ARG A 93 -5.15 8.30 4.87
N LEU A 94 -5.90 7.58 5.70
CA LEU A 94 -5.49 7.24 7.07
C LEU A 94 -4.24 6.35 7.06
N TRP A 95 -4.17 5.38 6.15
CA TRP A 95 -2.97 4.55 6.00
C TRP A 95 -1.76 5.41 5.66
N ARG A 96 -1.88 6.30 4.68
CA ARG A 96 -0.79 7.16 4.22
C ARG A 96 -0.30 8.14 5.30
N GLU A 97 -1.22 8.74 6.05
CA GLU A 97 -0.91 9.80 7.02
C GLU A 97 -0.56 9.27 8.42
N VAL A 98 -1.04 8.08 8.78
CA VAL A 98 -0.92 7.56 10.16
C VAL A 98 -0.16 6.24 10.20
N LEU A 99 -0.56 5.26 9.39
CA LEU A 99 0.01 3.91 9.47
C LEU A 99 1.38 3.82 8.79
N PHE A 100 1.51 4.39 7.59
CA PHE A 100 2.74 4.34 6.83
C PHE A 100 3.91 4.99 7.57
N PRO A 101 3.81 6.20 8.17
CA PRO A 101 4.91 6.78 8.94
C PRO A 101 5.39 5.88 10.08
N ALA A 102 4.46 5.19 10.78
CA ALA A 102 4.81 4.26 11.84
C ALA A 102 5.55 3.02 11.29
N ILE A 103 5.02 2.39 10.23
CA ILE A 103 5.65 1.25 9.55
C ILE A 103 7.03 1.65 9.01
N ALA A 104 7.12 2.80 8.35
CA ALA A 104 8.32 3.34 7.74
C ALA A 104 9.41 3.60 8.79
N THR A 105 9.05 4.13 9.96
CA THR A 105 9.99 4.36 11.06
C THR A 105 10.56 3.04 11.59
N VAL A 106 9.71 2.05 11.85
CA VAL A 106 10.12 0.74 12.38
C VAL A 106 11.06 0.03 11.39
N HIS A 107 10.74 0.07 10.10
CA HIS A 107 11.48 -0.66 9.08
C HIS A 107 12.53 0.18 8.34
N ARG A 108 12.75 1.43 8.77
CA ARG A 108 13.67 2.41 8.15
C ARG A 108 13.44 2.52 6.63
N ARG A 109 12.19 2.78 6.25
CA ARG A 109 11.77 3.00 4.85
C ARG A 109 11.40 4.46 4.65
N ALA A 110 11.53 4.95 3.42
CA ALA A 110 11.23 6.35 3.10
C ALA A 110 9.99 6.48 2.19
N VAL A 111 9.64 5.43 1.45
CA VAL A 111 8.65 5.53 0.37
C VAL A 111 7.58 4.46 0.49
N ALA A 112 6.30 4.84 0.41
CA ALA A 112 5.21 3.93 0.15
C ALA A 112 5.03 3.75 -1.36
N VAL A 113 4.82 2.51 -1.80
CA VAL A 113 4.56 2.20 -3.21
C VAL A 113 3.32 1.33 -3.34
N SER A 114 2.61 1.46 -4.46
CA SER A 114 1.46 0.59 -4.76
C SER A 114 1.37 0.28 -6.24
N TYR A 115 1.03 -0.97 -6.55
CA TYR A 115 0.85 -1.44 -7.92
C TYR A 115 -0.64 -1.52 -8.24
N GLN A 116 -1.02 -0.91 -9.36
CA GLN A 116 -2.38 -0.91 -9.86
C GLN A 116 -2.45 -1.50 -11.25
N ASP A 117 -3.34 -2.48 -11.44
CA ASP A 117 -3.66 -3.04 -12.75
C ASP A 117 -4.57 -2.08 -13.54
N GLU A 118 -4.08 -1.58 -14.68
CA GLU A 118 -4.81 -0.61 -15.53
C GLU A 118 -6.10 -1.19 -16.10
N ALA A 119 -6.19 -2.52 -16.29
CA ALA A 119 -7.39 -3.17 -16.80
C ALA A 119 -8.49 -3.28 -15.74
N LEU A 120 -8.10 -3.27 -14.46
CA LEU A 120 -9.04 -3.43 -13.34
C LEU A 120 -9.44 -2.09 -12.73
N HIS A 121 -8.60 -1.06 -12.81
CA HIS A 121 -8.82 0.19 -12.08
C HIS A 121 -8.40 1.44 -12.87
N THR A 122 -9.21 2.49 -12.78
CA THR A 122 -9.02 3.77 -13.51
C THR A 122 -7.77 4.55 -13.05
N GLY A 123 -7.48 4.57 -11.75
CA GLY A 123 -6.40 5.37 -11.16
C GLY A 123 -6.85 6.38 -10.10
N ASP A 124 -8.15 6.62 -10.05
CA ASP A 124 -8.75 7.71 -9.28
C ASP A 124 -8.46 7.62 -7.78
N LEU A 125 -8.41 6.39 -7.26
CA LEU A 125 -8.13 6.13 -5.84
C LEU A 125 -6.82 6.76 -5.37
N TYR A 126 -5.74 6.56 -6.12
CA TYR A 126 -4.41 7.06 -5.77
C TYR A 126 -4.23 8.52 -6.19
N ARG A 127 -4.66 8.87 -7.42
CA ARG A 127 -4.56 10.24 -7.96
C ARG A 127 -5.23 11.26 -7.07
N PHE A 128 -6.43 10.98 -6.56
CA PHE A 128 -7.17 11.90 -5.71
C PHE A 128 -6.83 11.79 -4.22
N ASP A 129 -5.77 11.06 -3.89
CA ASP A 129 -5.23 10.93 -2.54
C ASP A 129 -3.73 11.28 -2.51
N GLY A 130 -3.29 12.19 -3.38
CA GLY A 130 -1.94 12.79 -3.36
C GLY A 130 -0.79 11.89 -3.82
N TRP A 131 -1.04 10.65 -4.24
CA TRP A 131 0.02 9.77 -4.72
C TRP A 131 0.55 10.21 -6.09
N ALA A 132 1.87 10.13 -6.27
CA ALA A 132 2.52 10.40 -7.55
C ALA A 132 2.53 9.15 -8.43
N LEU A 133 2.27 9.31 -9.73
CA LEU A 133 2.47 8.24 -10.70
C LEU A 133 3.97 8.14 -11.02
N LEU A 134 4.64 7.11 -10.49
CA LEU A 134 6.10 6.93 -10.64
C LEU A 134 6.49 6.26 -11.95
N ALA A 135 5.70 5.27 -12.38
CA ALA A 135 5.97 4.54 -13.60
C ALA A 135 4.69 3.95 -14.20
N ARG A 136 4.69 3.82 -15.52
CA ARG A 136 3.81 2.92 -16.25
C ARG A 136 4.68 1.77 -16.71
N ALA A 137 4.62 0.66 -16.00
CA ALA A 137 5.44 -0.50 -16.30
C ALA A 137 4.54 -1.74 -16.30
N GLY A 138 4.72 -2.63 -17.27
CA GLY A 138 4.10 -3.95 -17.22
C GLY A 138 4.51 -4.62 -15.90
N GLY A 139 3.53 -5.16 -15.18
CA GLY A 139 3.74 -5.96 -13.98
C GLY A 139 4.51 -7.21 -14.35
N GLY A 140 5.83 -7.07 -14.41
CA GLY A 140 6.77 -8.12 -14.74
C GLY A 140 6.86 -8.49 -16.21
N GLY A 141 8.07 -8.92 -16.61
CA GLY A 141 8.24 -9.74 -17.80
C GLY A 141 7.32 -10.96 -17.79
N ARG A 142 7.36 -11.70 -18.90
CA ARG A 142 6.54 -12.88 -19.17
C ARG A 142 6.21 -13.65 -17.88
N ASP A 143 4.92 -13.83 -17.58
CA ASP A 143 4.51 -14.66 -16.44
C ASP A 143 5.09 -16.07 -16.65
N ASN A 144 6.10 -16.46 -15.88
CA ASN A 144 6.79 -17.74 -16.05
C ASN A 144 5.86 -18.96 -15.86
N ARG A 145 4.68 -18.78 -15.25
CA ARG A 145 3.68 -19.83 -15.09
C ARG A 145 2.71 -19.93 -16.26
N THR A 146 2.50 -18.85 -17.02
CA THR A 146 1.44 -18.78 -18.05
C THR A 146 1.90 -18.29 -19.42
N GLY A 147 3.14 -17.83 -19.57
CA GLY A 147 3.71 -17.30 -20.80
C GLY A 147 3.12 -15.97 -21.29
N ARG A 148 2.14 -15.41 -20.57
CA ARG A 148 1.43 -14.18 -20.96
C ARG A 148 2.32 -12.95 -20.79
N GLN A 149 2.16 -11.99 -21.70
CA GLN A 149 2.79 -10.67 -21.60
C GLN A 149 2.28 -9.97 -20.33
N GLY A 150 3.19 -9.36 -19.58
CA GLY A 150 2.87 -8.73 -18.30
C GLY A 150 1.72 -7.73 -18.43
N ARG A 151 0.80 -7.76 -17.45
CA ARG A 151 -0.34 -6.83 -17.41
C ARG A 151 0.16 -5.39 -17.30
N ARG A 152 -0.51 -4.44 -17.95
CA ARG A 152 -0.17 -3.01 -17.82
C ARG A 152 -0.45 -2.57 -16.40
N MET A 153 0.59 -2.14 -15.68
CA MET A 153 0.46 -1.63 -14.32
C MET A 153 0.85 -0.15 -14.26
N LYS A 154 0.16 0.59 -13.40
CA LYS A 154 0.62 1.87 -12.86
C LYS A 154 1.28 1.61 -11.53
N VAL A 155 2.43 2.24 -11.33
CA VAL A 155 3.13 2.24 -10.05
C VAL A 155 2.97 3.62 -9.42
N TRP A 156 2.37 3.65 -8.24
CA TRP A 156 2.11 4.85 -7.46
C TRP A 156 3.11 4.94 -6.31
N GLY A 157 3.50 6.16 -5.94
CA GLY A 157 4.44 6.44 -4.86
C GLY A 157 3.99 7.57 -3.93
N TRP A 158 4.38 7.47 -2.66
CA TRP A 158 4.21 8.51 -1.64
C TRP A 158 5.40 8.51 -0.65
N PRO A 159 5.87 9.68 -0.17
CA PRO A 159 5.53 11.00 -0.68
C PRO A 159 6.05 11.18 -2.13
N PRO A 160 5.57 12.20 -2.87
CA PRO A 160 6.06 12.48 -4.22
C PRO A 160 7.58 12.66 -4.24
N ALA A 161 8.25 12.34 -5.35
CA ALA A 161 9.71 12.43 -5.45
C ALA A 161 10.25 13.83 -5.06
N ASP A 162 9.55 14.88 -5.47
CA ASP A 162 9.89 16.26 -5.13
C ASP A 162 9.81 16.53 -3.61
N ALA A 163 8.91 15.83 -2.91
CA ALA A 163 8.78 15.92 -1.45
C ALA A 163 9.86 15.10 -0.72
N LEU A 164 10.40 14.04 -1.34
CA LEU A 164 11.57 13.32 -0.81
C LEU A 164 12.85 14.16 -0.92
N SER A 165 13.00 14.99 -1.97
CA SER A 165 14.14 15.90 -2.09
C SER A 165 14.09 17.07 -1.11
N LEU A 166 12.89 17.50 -0.70
CA LEU A 166 12.69 18.59 0.28
C LEU A 166 12.82 18.15 1.75
N ALA A 167 12.75 16.85 2.02
CA ALA A 167 12.86 16.29 3.37
C ALA A 167 14.28 15.84 3.74
N ALA A 168 15.24 15.91 2.80
CA ALA A 168 16.64 15.75 3.14
C ALA A 168 17.05 16.95 4.01
N PRO A 169 17.59 16.74 5.23
CA PRO A 169 18.12 17.86 6.00
C PRO A 169 19.22 18.52 5.19
N ASP A 170 19.17 19.85 5.09
CA ASP A 170 20.29 20.66 4.61
C ASP A 170 21.52 20.33 5.47
N THR A 171 22.32 19.36 5.03
CA THR A 171 23.72 19.27 5.45
C THR A 171 24.49 20.33 4.65
N GLN A 172 24.18 21.59 4.94
CA GLN A 172 25.03 22.73 4.61
C GLN A 172 25.23 23.57 5.86
N GLY A 173 26.48 23.55 6.35
CA GLY A 173 27.04 24.65 7.14
C GLY A 173 26.86 24.58 8.65
N CYS A 174 27.77 23.87 9.31
CA CYS A 174 28.47 24.49 10.44
C CYS A 174 29.96 24.37 10.18
N SER A 175 30.61 25.52 10.26
CA SER A 175 32.02 25.83 10.01
C SER A 175 32.95 25.06 10.94
#